data_AF-A0A2D7GAI7-F1
#
_entry.id   AF-A0A2D7GAI7-F1
#
_cell.length_a   1.000
_cell.length_b   1.000
_cell.length_c   1.000
_cell.angle_alpha   90.00
_cell.angle_beta   90.00
_cell.angle_gamma   90.00
#
_symmetry.space_group_name_H-M   'P 1'
#
loop_
_entity.id
_entity.type
_entity.pdbx_description
1 polymer ?
#
loop_
_entity_poly.entity_id
_entity_poly.type
_entity_poly.pdbx_seq_one_letter_code
_entity_poly.pdbx_strand_id
1 'polypeptide(L)' 'MANFYKIWLVFDPRRVFVVQGVFLFLLAVLIHLVLLSYDDFNWFMLTNTGNG' A
#
# COMPACT_ATOMS: atom_id res chain seq x y z
N MET A 1 -18.24 19.66 25.36
CA MET A 1 -18.50 18.30 24.84
C MET A 1 -18.26 18.32 23.33
N ALA A 2 -17.15 17.77 22.84
CA ALA A 2 -16.83 17.81 21.41
C ALA A 2 -17.83 16.93 20.64
N ASN A 3 -18.60 17.54 19.74
CA ASN A 3 -19.63 16.89 18.93
C ASN A 3 -18.99 16.04 17.81
N PHE A 4 -18.35 14.93 18.19
CA PHE A 4 -17.67 13.99 17.30
C PHE A 4 -18.60 13.29 16.28
N TYR A 5 -19.92 13.43 16.39
CA TYR A 5 -20.87 12.85 15.42
C TYR A 5 -20.92 13.60 14.07
N LYS A 6 -20.45 14.86 14.01
CA LYS A 6 -20.44 15.62 12.75
C LYS A 6 -19.44 15.10 11.72
N ILE A 7 -18.41 14.35 12.14
CA ILE A 7 -17.44 13.76 11.21
C ILE A 7 -18.12 12.78 10.25
N TRP A 8 -19.17 12.08 10.70
CA TRP A 8 -19.98 11.17 9.89
C TRP A 8 -20.95 11.85 8.93
N LEU A 9 -21.12 13.17 9.03
CA LEU A 9 -21.95 13.96 8.12
C LEU A 9 -21.14 14.49 6.92
N VAL A 10 -19.82 14.62 7.09
CA VAL A 10 -18.89 15.08 6.04
C VAL A 10 -18.17 13.90 5.38
N PHE A 11 -17.87 12.86 6.15
CA PHE A 11 -17.19 11.67 5.66
C PHE A 11 -18.20 10.54 5.50
N ASP A 12 -18.63 10.30 4.25
CA ASP A 12 -19.39 9.12 3.90
C ASP A 12 -18.57 7.87 4.26
N PRO A 13 -19.02 7.04 5.20
CA PRO A 13 -18.19 6.00 5.79
C PRO A 13 -17.72 4.96 4.77
N ARG A 14 -18.55 4.68 3.77
CA ARG A 14 -18.18 3.82 2.65
C ARG A 14 -16.95 4.34 1.89
N ARG A 15 -16.90 5.65 1.64
CA ARG A 15 -15.81 6.27 0.88
C ARG A 15 -14.53 6.32 1.70
N VAL A 16 -14.61 6.57 3.01
CA VAL A 16 -13.42 6.57 3.88
C VAL A 16 -12.78 5.19 3.96
N PHE A 17 -13.55 4.10 4.10
CA PHE A 17 -12.98 2.75 4.11
C PHE A 17 -12.34 2.37 2.77
N VAL A 18 -12.94 2.78 1.64
CA VAL A 18 -12.34 2.56 0.32
C VAL A 18 -11.05 3.38 0.15
N VAL A 19 -11.05 4.66 0.51
CA VAL A 19 -9.85 5.51 0.40
C VAL A 19 -8.73 5.01 1.32
N GLN A 20 -9.03 4.60 2.55
CA GLN A 20 -8.04 3.99 3.45
C GLN A 20 -7.49 2.68 2.87
N GLY A 21 -8.36 1.79 2.39
CA GLY A 21 -7.93 0.53 1.77
C GLY A 21 -7.06 0.74 0.53
N VAL A 22 -7.47 1.64 -0.37
CA VAL A 22 -6.71 1.98 -1.59
C VAL A 22 -5.39 2.67 -1.24
N PHE A 23 -5.38 3.56 -0.25
CA PHE A 23 -4.17 4.25 0.21
C PHE A 23 -3.12 3.27 0.74
N LEU A 24 -3.53 2.38 1.65
CA LEU A 24 -2.67 1.35 2.21
C LEU A 24 -2.19 0.36 1.13
N PHE A 25 -3.07 -0.02 0.20
CA PHE A 25 -2.73 -0.93 -0.89
C PHE A 25 -1.72 -0.33 -1.86
N LEU A 26 -1.93 0.92 -2.30
CA LEU A 26 -0.99 1.64 -3.17
C LEU A 26 0.39 1.77 -2.50
N LEU A 27 0.42 2.13 -1.22
CA LEU A 27 1.65 2.25 -0.45
C LEU A 27 2.39 0.91 -0.37
N ALA A 28 1.67 -0.19 -0.11
CA ALA A 28 2.25 -1.53 -0.10
C ALA A 28 2.85 -1.89 -1.47
N VAL A 29 2.11 -1.70 -2.56
CA VAL A 29 2.59 -2.00 -3.92
C VAL A 29 3.84 -1.17 -4.27
N LEU A 30 3.86 0.12 -3.91
CA LEU A 30 5.02 0.99 -4.13
C LEU A 30 6.29 0.43 -3.46
N ILE A 31 6.18 -0.02 -2.20
CA ILE A 31 7.32 -0.61 -1.48
C ILE A 31 7.79 -1.90 -2.15
N HIS A 32 6.86 -2.78 -2.58
CA HIS A 32 7.22 -4.03 -3.24
C HIS A 32 7.92 -3.78 -4.59
N LEU A 33 7.42 -2.83 -5.39
CA LEU A 33 8.02 -2.49 -6.67
C LEU A 33 9.41 -1.86 -6.51
N VAL A 34 9.61 -1.02 -5.50
CA VAL A 34 10.94 -0.46 -5.18
C VAL A 34 11.90 -1.56 -4.71
N LEU A 35 11.45 -2.51 -3.88
CA LEU A 35 12.27 -3.65 -3.47
C LEU A 35 12.67 -4.53 -4.66
N LEU A 36 11.72 -4.82 -5.56
CA LEU A 36 11.98 -5.58 -6.79
C LEU A 36 12.88 -4.83 -7.76
N SER A 37 12.93 -3.49 -7.69
CA SER A 37 13.84 -2.69 -8.52
C SER A 37 15.29 -2.70 -8.02
N TYR A 38 15.55 -3.19 -6.81
CA TYR A 38 16.90 -3.32 -6.28
C TYR A 38 17.48 -4.71 -6.65
N ASP A 39 18.60 -4.73 -7.36
CA ASP A 39 19.25 -5.97 -7.84
C ASP A 39 19.52 -6.99 -6.72
N ASP A 40 19.81 -6.53 -5.49
CA ASP A 40 20.09 -7.39 -4.33
C ASP A 40 18.84 -7.97 -3.66
N PHE A 41 17.70 -7.27 -3.74
CA PHE A 41 16.43 -7.69 -3.12
C PHE A 41 15.44 -8.28 -4.13
N ASN A 42 15.80 -8.30 -5.40
CA ASN A 42 15.00 -8.87 -6.47
C ASN A 42 15.06 -10.40 -6.42
N TRP A 43 14.13 -11.01 -5.69
CA TRP A 43 14.02 -12.46 -5.56
C TRP A 43 13.77 -13.18 -6.89
N PHE A 44 13.34 -12.49 -7.95
CA PHE A 44 13.27 -13.05 -9.31
C PHE A 44 14.62 -13.04 -10.03
N MET A 45 15.51 -12.12 -9.69
CA MET A 45 16.87 -12.03 -10.23
C MET A 45 17.78 -13.08 -9.59
N LEU A 46 17.68 -13.27 -8.27
CA LEU A 46 18.48 -14.24 -7.50
C LEU A 46 18.39 -15.67 -8.08
N THR A 47 17.24 -16.07 -8.62
CA THR A 47 17.04 -17.40 -9.22
C THR A 47 17.69 -17.55 -10.60
N ASN A 48 18.00 -16.46 -11.31
CA ASN A 48 18.67 -16.51 -12.63
C ASN A 48 20.20 -16.50 -12.52
N THR A 49 20.77 -15.99 -11.43
CA THR A 49 22.23 -15.91 -11.20
C THR A 49 22.84 -17.24 -10.73
N GLY A 50 22.02 -18.26 -10.45
CA GLY A 50 22.45 -19.59 -9.98
C GLY A 50 22.52 -20.69 -11.05
N ASN A 51 22.47 -20.35 -12.35
CA ASN A 51 22.64 -21.31 -13.45
C ASN A 51 23.85 -20.90 -14.31
N GLY A 52 25.04 -21.11 -13.75
CA GLY A 52 26.34 -20.98 -14.42
C GLY A 52 27.37 -21.80 -13.66
#